data_AF-B0XKA5-F1
#
_entry.id   AF-B0XKA5-F1
#
_cell.length_a   1.000
_cell.length_b   1.000
_cell.length_c   1.000
_cell.angle_alpha   90.00
_cell.angle_beta   90.00
_cell.angle_gamma   90.00
#
_symmetry.space_group_name_H-M   'P 1'
#
loop_
_entity.id
_entity.type
_entity.pdbx_description
1 polymer ?
#
loop_
_entity_poly.entity_id
_entity_poly.type
_entity_poly.pdbx_seq_one_letter_code
_entity_poly.pdbx_strand_id
1 'polypeptide(L)'
;MYRTDAVGVTNQRETTIVWDKSTGEPLYNAIVWLDMRTASTVDQLLEQVPNKTRNKNYLKPLCGLPLSPYFSAVKLRWLMDNVPKGGPNLDFFGATP
;
A
#
# COMPACT_ATOMS: atom_id res chain seq x y z
N MET A 1 -34.02 25.57 -0.48
CA MET A 1 -32.64 25.68 0.03
C MET A 1 -32.35 24.39 0.76
N TYR A 2 -31.35 23.61 0.34
CA TYR A 2 -31.02 22.35 1.00
C TYR A 2 -30.04 22.66 2.14
N ARG A 3 -30.40 22.29 3.37
CA ARG A 3 -29.52 22.37 4.55
C ARG A 3 -29.01 20.96 4.81
N THR A 4 -27.70 20.78 4.72
CA THR A 4 -27.05 19.50 4.99
C THR A 4 -26.44 19.57 6.38
N ASP A 5 -27.02 18.85 7.34
CA ASP A 5 -26.56 18.86 8.74
C ASP A 5 -25.38 17.90 8.98
N ALA A 6 -25.17 16.90 8.11
CA ALA A 6 -24.02 15.99 8.16
C ALA A 6 -23.72 15.33 6.80
N VAL A 7 -22.46 14.92 6.60
CA VAL A 7 -22.00 14.13 5.44
C VAL A 7 -21.18 12.94 5.93
N GLY A 8 -21.51 11.75 5.45
CA GLY A 8 -20.73 10.53 5.66
C GLY A 8 -20.03 10.13 4.35
N VAL A 9 -18.76 9.74 4.44
CA VAL A 9 -17.97 9.27 3.30
C VAL A 9 -17.58 7.82 3.53
N THR A 10 -17.86 6.96 2.54
CA THR A 10 -17.34 5.60 2.48
C THR A 10 -16.40 5.47 1.30
N ASN A 11 -15.37 4.62 1.42
CA ASN A 11 -14.43 4.36 0.34
C ASN A 11 -14.41 2.86 -0.01
N GLN A 12 -13.84 2.58 -1.18
CA GLN A 12 -13.43 1.23 -1.50
C GLN A 12 -12.17 0.91 -0.69
N ARG A 13 -12.31 -0.05 0.22
CA ARG A 13 -11.22 -0.49 1.10
C ARG A 13 -9.97 -0.88 0.30
N GLU A 14 -8.79 -0.68 0.89
CA GLU A 14 -7.48 -1.09 0.34
C GLU A 14 -7.00 -0.34 -0.92
N THR A 15 -7.69 0.71 -1.36
CA THR A 15 -7.14 1.63 -2.38
C THR A 15 -6.00 2.44 -1.76
N THR A 16 -4.83 2.42 -2.39
CA THR A 16 -3.64 3.12 -1.88
C THR A 16 -3.36 4.37 -2.71
N ILE A 17 -3.23 5.51 -2.05
CA ILE A 17 -2.86 6.81 -2.63
C ILE A 17 -1.68 7.35 -1.83
N VAL A 18 -0.71 7.94 -2.54
CA VAL A 18 0.50 8.50 -1.93
C VAL A 18 0.72 9.90 -2.51
N TRP A 19 1.04 10.86 -1.65
CA TRP A 19 1.29 12.26 -1.99
C TRP A 19 2.59 12.74 -1.33
N ASP A 20 3.21 13.76 -1.93
CA ASP A 20 4.35 14.45 -1.33
C ASP A 20 3.87 15.25 -0.12
N LYS A 21 4.55 15.08 1.01
CA LYS A 21 4.18 15.73 2.28
C LYS A 21 4.35 17.27 2.23
N SER A 22 5.27 17.77 1.41
CA SER A 22 5.64 19.18 1.31
C SER A 22 4.77 19.91 0.29
N THR A 23 4.56 19.31 -0.89
CA THR A 23 3.81 19.95 -1.98
C THR A 23 2.31 19.59 -1.96
N GLY A 24 1.95 18.47 -1.35
CA GLY A 24 0.60 17.92 -1.40
C GLY A 24 0.24 17.30 -2.76
N GLU A 25 1.18 17.25 -3.70
CA GLU A 25 0.93 16.68 -5.02
C GLU A 25 0.92 15.14 -4.98
N PRO A 26 0.03 14.49 -5.75
CA PRO A 26 0.00 13.04 -5.84
C PRO A 26 1.28 12.52 -6.52
N LEU A 27 1.95 11.57 -5.87
CA LEU A 27 3.20 10.98 -6.38
C LEU A 27 2.93 9.92 -7.45
N TYR A 28 1.75 9.32 -7.42
CA TYR A 28 1.31 8.32 -8.40
C TYR A 28 -0.22 8.24 -8.43
N ASN A 29 -0.76 7.69 -9.53
CA ASN A 29 -2.18 7.40 -9.66
C ASN A 29 -2.64 6.41 -8.57
N ALA A 30 -3.89 6.56 -8.11
CA ALA A 30 -4.45 5.66 -7.11
C ALA A 30 -4.39 4.19 -7.56
N ILE A 31 -3.85 3.31 -6.71
CA ILE A 31 -3.85 1.87 -6.96
C ILE A 31 -5.06 1.26 -6.25
N VAL A 32 -6.07 0.90 -7.04
CA VAL A 32 -7.34 0.36 -6.56
C VAL A 32 -7.21 -1.08 -6.07
N TRP A 33 -8.15 -1.51 -5.24
CA TRP A 33 -8.15 -2.83 -4.60
C TRP A 33 -8.13 -4.03 -5.56
N LEU A 34 -8.71 -3.89 -6.75
CA LEU A 34 -8.76 -4.94 -7.77
C LEU A 34 -7.45 -5.03 -8.58
N ASP A 35 -6.51 -4.11 -8.37
CA ASP A 35 -5.26 -4.08 -9.12
C ASP A 35 -4.35 -5.25 -8.72
N MET A 36 -3.98 -6.06 -9.72
CA MET A 36 -3.17 -7.27 -9.55
C MET A 36 -1.71 -7.07 -9.95
N ARG A 37 -1.26 -5.84 -10.27
CA ARG A 37 0.14 -5.56 -10.69
C ARG A 37 1.17 -5.93 -9.63
N THR A 38 0.73 -5.98 -8.37
CA THR A 38 1.56 -6.28 -7.20
C THR A 38 1.72 -7.77 -6.95
N ALA A 39 1.19 -8.64 -7.81
CA ALA A 39 1.33 -10.09 -7.69
C ALA A 39 2.80 -10.53 -7.68
N SER A 40 3.64 -9.92 -8.53
CA SER A 40 5.09 -10.18 -8.55
C SER A 40 5.77 -9.74 -7.24
N THR A 41 5.36 -8.62 -6.65
CA THR A 41 5.82 -8.18 -5.33
C THR A 41 5.43 -9.17 -4.24
N VAL A 42 4.21 -9.75 -4.30
CA VAL A 42 3.82 -10.83 -3.38
C VAL A 42 4.74 -12.04 -3.54
N ASP A 43 5.02 -12.46 -4.77
CA ASP A 43 5.89 -13.61 -5.00
C ASP A 43 7.31 -13.38 -4.46
N GLN A 44 7.87 -12.18 -4.65
CA GLN A 44 9.17 -11.79 -4.08
C GLN A 44 9.14 -11.79 -2.55
N LEU A 45 8.07 -11.28 -1.93
CA LEU A 45 7.92 -11.30 -0.49
C LEU A 45 7.77 -12.73 0.06
N LEU A 46 7.12 -13.64 -0.69
CA LEU A 46 7.02 -15.05 -0.32
C LEU A 46 8.36 -15.78 -0.36
N GLU A 47 9.30 -15.34 -1.20
CA GLU A 47 10.67 -15.88 -1.24
C GLU A 47 11.50 -15.47 -0.03
N GLN A 48 11.16 -14.33 0.58
CA GLN A 48 11.80 -13.84 1.80
C GLN A 48 11.23 -14.47 3.08
N VAL A 49 10.14 -15.24 2.98
CA VAL A 49 9.57 -15.96 4.13
C VAL A 49 10.57 -17.00 4.66
N PRO A 50 10.83 -17.04 5.98
CA PRO A 50 11.73 -18.03 6.58
C PRO A 50 11.36 -19.47 6.18
N ASN A 51 12.39 -20.30 6.02
CA ASN A 51 12.27 -21.69 5.56
C ASN A 51 11.76 -21.85 4.11
N LYS A 52 11.67 -20.77 3.31
CA LYS A 52 11.29 -20.78 1.87
C LYS A 52 9.99 -21.53 1.57
N THR A 53 9.09 -21.59 2.54
CA THR A 53 7.83 -22.35 2.45
C THR A 53 6.78 -21.68 1.55
N ARG A 54 7.04 -20.44 1.08
CA ARG A 54 6.09 -19.59 0.34
C ARG A 54 4.71 -19.53 1.02
N ASN A 55 4.69 -19.56 2.36
CA ASN A 55 3.46 -19.59 3.13
C ASN A 55 2.80 -18.20 3.15
N LYS A 56 1.71 -18.04 2.41
CA LYS A 56 0.90 -16.79 2.41
C LYS A 56 0.36 -16.42 3.78
N ASN A 57 0.17 -17.38 4.68
CA ASN A 57 -0.30 -17.12 6.05
C ASN A 57 0.82 -16.77 7.03
N TYR A 58 2.07 -16.63 6.58
CA TYR A 58 3.20 -16.37 7.46
C TYR A 58 3.01 -15.13 8.36
N LEU A 59 2.42 -14.05 7.81
CA LEU A 59 2.15 -12.82 8.55
C LEU A 59 0.81 -12.83 9.30
N LYS A 60 -0.05 -13.83 9.06
CA LYS A 60 -1.39 -13.90 9.65
C LYS A 60 -1.37 -13.87 11.20
N PRO A 61 -0.41 -14.49 11.91
CA PRO A 61 -0.30 -14.36 13.37
C PRO A 61 0.04 -12.94 13.85
N LEU A 62 0.68 -12.11 13.01
CA LEU A 62 1.11 -10.75 13.36
C LEU A 62 0.07 -9.70 12.97
N CYS A 63 -0.51 -9.81 11.77
CA CYS A 63 -1.43 -8.80 11.22
C CYS A 63 -2.87 -9.29 11.00
N GLY A 64 -3.16 -10.57 11.28
CA GLY A 64 -4.48 -11.17 11.07
C GLY A 64 -4.81 -11.49 9.61
N LEU A 65 -3.95 -11.14 8.66
CA LEU A 65 -4.21 -11.23 7.22
C LEU A 65 -3.14 -12.06 6.50
N PRO A 66 -3.51 -12.81 5.43
CA PRO A 66 -2.54 -13.45 4.57
C PRO A 66 -1.87 -12.42 3.63
N LEU A 67 -0.73 -12.78 3.07
CA LEU A 67 -0.11 -12.00 2.02
C LEU A 67 -0.90 -12.12 0.71
N SER A 68 -1.35 -10.99 0.17
CA SER A 68 -2.20 -10.92 -1.02
C SER A 68 -2.02 -9.58 -1.74
N PRO A 69 -2.09 -9.54 -3.09
CA PRO A 69 -2.03 -8.28 -3.85
C PRO A 69 -3.19 -7.33 -3.53
N TYR A 70 -4.28 -7.86 -2.96
CA TYR A 70 -5.44 -7.09 -2.50
C TYR A 70 -5.09 -6.07 -1.42
N PHE A 71 -4.12 -6.34 -0.54
CA PHE A 71 -3.88 -5.47 0.62
C PHE A 71 -3.01 -4.26 0.29
N SER A 72 -3.34 -3.13 0.92
CA SER A 72 -2.66 -1.84 0.75
C SER A 72 -1.15 -1.87 1.00
N ALA A 73 -0.67 -2.70 1.94
CA ALA A 73 0.75 -2.82 2.27
C ALA A 73 1.61 -3.28 1.08
N VAL A 74 1.11 -4.23 0.29
CA VAL A 74 1.83 -4.73 -0.89
C VAL A 74 1.85 -3.68 -2.00
N LYS A 75 0.75 -2.91 -2.15
CA LYS A 75 0.69 -1.78 -3.08
C LYS A 75 1.68 -0.69 -2.72
N LEU A 76 1.81 -0.38 -1.43
CA LEU A 76 2.79 0.58 -0.95
C LEU A 76 4.22 0.11 -1.24
N ARG A 77 4.51 -1.17 -0.99
CA ARG A 77 5.81 -1.75 -1.32
C ARG A 77 6.12 -1.64 -2.82
N TRP A 78 5.16 -2.01 -3.67
CA TRP A 78 5.29 -1.88 -5.11
C TRP A 78 5.55 -0.43 -5.53
N LEU A 79 4.84 0.55 -4.95
CA LEU A 79 5.06 1.97 -5.21
C LEU A 79 6.48 2.40 -4.86
N MET A 80 7.02 1.95 -3.72
CA MET A 80 8.39 2.25 -3.31
C MET A 80 9.44 1.69 -4.27
N ASP A 81 9.17 0.53 -4.86
CA ASP A 81 10.10 -0.13 -5.78
C ASP A 81 10.00 0.42 -7.23
N ASN A 82 8.83 0.94 -7.63
CA ASN A 82 8.54 1.27 -9.05
C ASN A 82 8.39 2.77 -9.34
N VAL A 83 8.05 3.59 -8.35
CA VAL A 83 7.85 5.03 -8.56
C VAL A 83 9.14 5.77 -8.13
N PRO A 84 9.85 6.43 -9.07
CA PRO A 84 11.03 7.20 -8.74
C PRO A 84 10.72 8.25 -7.67
N LYS A 85 11.62 8.41 -6.70
CA LYS A 85 11.51 9.44 -5.66
C LYS A 85 11.55 10.82 -6.31
N GLY A 86 10.39 11.42 -6.54
CA GLY A 86 10.24 12.76 -7.11
C GLY A 86 10.48 13.91 -6.13
N GLY A 87 11.12 13.67 -4.99
CA GLY A 87 11.40 14.73 -4.02
C GLY A 87 12.17 14.24 -2.79
N PRO A 88 12.90 15.12 -2.10
CA PRO A 88 13.77 14.80 -0.97
C PRO A 88 13.05 14.32 0.31
N ASN A 89 11.71 14.30 0.34
CA ASN A 89 10.90 14.11 1.56
C ASN A 89 9.83 13.01 1.46
N LEU A 90 10.08 11.91 0.72
CA LEU A 90 9.25 10.71 0.86
C LEU A 90 9.62 9.97 2.17
N ASP A 91 9.23 10.56 3.29
CA ASP A 91 9.25 9.93 4.62
C ASP A 91 8.10 8.92 4.70
N PHE A 92 8.27 7.77 4.04
CA PHE A 92 7.40 6.63 4.28
C PHE A 92 7.76 6.02 5.64
N PHE A 93 7.16 6.54 6.70
CA PHE A 93 7.33 6.05 8.07
C PHE A 93 8.79 6.01 8.55
N GLY A 94 9.31 7.15 9.00
CA GLY A 94 10.32 7.23 10.07
C GLY A 94 11.45 6.19 10.05
N ALA A 95 12.07 5.96 8.89
CA ALA A 95 13.28 5.15 8.76
C ALA A 95 14.43 6.02 8.23
N THR A 96 14.76 7.06 8.98
CA THR A 96 16.16 7.47 9.14
C THR A 96 16.70 6.76 10.38
N PRO A 97 17.96 6.29 10.38
CA PRO A 97 18.61 5.74 11.57
C PRO A 97 18.68 6.77 12.71
#